data_AF-A0A351XLX3-F1
#
_entry.id   AF-A0A351XLX3-F1
#
_cell.length_a   1.000
_cell.length_b   1.000
_cell.length_c   1.000
_cell.angle_alpha   90.00
_cell.angle_beta   90.00
_cell.angle_gamma   90.00
#
_symmetry.space_group_name_H-M   'P 1'
#
loop_
_entity.id
_entity.type
_entity.pdbx_description
1 polymer ?
#
loop_
_entity_poly.entity_id
_entity_poly.type
_entity_poly.pdbx_seq_one_letter_code
_entity_poly.pdbx_strand_id
1 'polypeptide(L)'
;LRQDNADLRLTKIGHDTGLIDDERYNKLLKKEKLIQEETERVKNVNIGVKPDIQKILEDNGSTPLQSGVTMAELIKRPELSYEKLKPVDKERPDLPDDVQEQVNIAIKYEGYI
;
A
#
# COMPACT_ATOMS: atom_id res chain seq x y z
N LEU A 1 19.52 5.91 -0.86
CA LEU A 1 19.05 6.54 0.40
C LEU A 1 17.64 7.04 0.17
N ARG A 2 16.61 6.38 0.69
CA ARG A 2 15.23 6.88 0.57
C ARG A 2 14.88 7.90 1.65
N GLN A 3 14.07 8.88 1.26
CA GLN A 3 13.42 9.85 2.14
C GLN A 3 12.51 9.19 3.20
N ASP A 4 12.02 7.98 2.93
CA ASP A 4 11.10 7.24 3.78
C ASP A 4 11.74 6.87 5.14
N ASN A 5 13.05 6.61 5.13
CA ASN A 5 13.84 6.47 6.36
C ASN A 5 14.37 7.81 6.89
N ALA A 6 14.32 8.88 6.07
CA ALA A 6 14.71 10.21 6.50
C ALA A 6 13.65 10.82 7.40
N ASP A 7 12.36 10.67 7.09
CA ASP A 7 11.29 11.19 7.96
C ASP A 7 11.24 10.46 9.31
N LEU A 8 11.44 9.15 9.36
CA LEU A 8 11.55 8.40 10.62
C LEU A 8 12.76 8.83 11.45
N ARG A 9 13.93 8.96 10.81
CA ARG A 9 15.16 9.40 11.48
C ARG A 9 15.05 10.85 11.95
N LEU A 10 14.55 11.75 11.09
CA LEU A 10 14.50 13.18 11.35
C LEU A 10 13.33 13.58 12.24
N THR A 11 12.17 12.93 12.15
CA THR A 11 11.05 13.17 13.06
C THR A 11 11.36 12.64 14.44
N LYS A 12 12.00 11.46 14.55
CA LYS A 12 12.49 10.97 15.84
C LYS A 12 13.52 11.93 16.45
N ILE A 13 14.49 12.40 15.66
CA ILE A 13 15.45 13.43 16.14
C ILE A 13 14.75 14.74 16.50
N GLY A 14 13.74 15.17 15.73
CA GLY A 14 12.94 16.36 16.00
C GLY A 14 12.10 16.25 17.28
N HIS A 15 11.60 15.05 17.58
CA HIS A 15 10.92 14.72 18.84
C HIS A 15 11.91 14.69 20.00
N ASP A 16 13.04 13.97 19.85
CA ASP A 16 14.12 13.88 20.84
C ASP A 16 14.74 15.26 21.17
N THR A 17 14.67 16.23 20.24
CA THR A 17 15.14 17.60 20.42
C THR A 17 14.05 18.61 20.82
N GLY A 18 12.81 18.15 21.03
CA GLY A 18 11.69 18.98 21.49
C GLY A 18 11.08 19.91 20.43
N LEU A 19 11.41 19.73 19.15
CA LEU A 19 10.88 20.49 18.02
C LEU A 19 9.53 19.94 17.51
N ILE A 20 9.20 18.70 17.88
CA ILE A 20 7.96 18.00 17.50
C ILE A 20 7.28 17.52 18.76
N ASP A 21 5.99 17.84 18.92
CA ASP A 21 5.20 17.38 20.06
C ASP A 21 4.84 15.89 19.96
N ASP A 22 4.50 15.31 21.12
CA ASP A 22 4.12 13.90 21.24
C ASP A 22 2.91 13.55 20.35
N GLU A 23 1.96 14.47 20.18
CA GLU A 23 0.73 14.22 19.42
C GLU A 23 1.05 13.99 17.93
N ARG A 24 1.87 14.86 17.36
CA ARG A 24 2.30 14.79 15.96
C ARG A 24 3.19 13.58 15.72
N TYR A 25 4.08 13.26 16.66
CA TYR A 25 4.90 12.06 16.57
C TYR A 25 4.06 10.78 16.62
N ASN A 26 3.09 10.70 17.55
CA ASN A 26 2.18 9.56 17.65
C ASN A 26 1.30 9.37 16.40
N LYS A 27 0.86 10.47 15.78
CA LYS A 27 0.13 10.43 14.50
C LYS A 27 0.98 9.83 13.38
N LEU A 28 2.26 10.21 13.30
CA LEU A 28 3.19 9.62 12.33
C LEU A 28 3.36 8.12 12.56
N LEU A 29 3.68 7.70 13.80
CA LEU A 29 3.87 6.30 14.14
C LEU A 29 2.62 5.45 13.82
N LYS A 30 1.43 5.99 14.08
CA LYS A 30 0.17 5.32 13.74
C LYS A 30 0.01 5.14 12.23
N LYS A 31 0.29 6.20 11.45
CA LYS A 31 0.22 6.14 9.99
C LYS A 31 1.17 5.10 9.42
N GLU A 32 2.42 5.08 9.88
CA GLU A 32 3.43 4.10 9.45
C GLU A 32 3.01 2.67 9.75
N LYS A 33 2.49 2.44 10.96
CA LYS A 33 1.96 1.13 11.36
C LYS A 33 0.85 0.67 10.40
N LEU A 34 -0.10 1.54 10.08
CA LEU A 34 -1.19 1.21 9.15
C LEU A 34 -0.66 0.86 7.74
N ILE A 35 0.34 1.62 7.25
CA ILE A 35 0.96 1.34 5.94
C ILE A 35 1.64 -0.03 5.94
N GLN A 36 2.39 -0.35 7.00
CA GLN A 36 3.09 -1.63 7.13
C GLN A 36 2.11 -2.80 7.23
N GLU A 37 1.12 -2.71 8.11
CA GLU A 37 0.10 -3.75 8.30
C GLU A 37 -0.66 -4.03 7.00
N GLU A 38 -1.04 -2.97 6.27
CA GLU A 38 -1.77 -3.12 5.03
C GLU A 38 -0.90 -3.66 3.89
N THR A 39 0.36 -3.21 3.81
CA THR A 39 1.32 -3.73 2.81
C THR A 39 1.55 -5.23 3.01
N GLU A 40 1.70 -5.67 4.26
CA GLU A 40 1.83 -7.10 4.56
C GLU A 40 0.52 -7.86 4.30
N ARG A 41 -0.65 -7.27 4.58
CA ARG A 41 -1.93 -7.89 4.26
C ARG A 41 -2.03 -8.18 2.76
N VAL A 42 -1.84 -7.18 1.91
CA VAL A 42 -2.04 -7.34 0.45
C VAL A 42 -0.99 -8.25 -0.21
N LYS A 43 0.18 -8.46 0.41
CA LYS A 43 1.11 -9.51 -0.02
C LYS A 43 0.58 -10.92 0.24
N ASN A 44 -0.28 -11.09 1.24
CA ASN A 44 -0.83 -12.38 1.64
C ASN A 44 -2.26 -12.62 1.10
N VAL A 45 -2.94 -11.59 0.59
CA VAL A 45 -4.26 -11.72 -0.04
C VAL A 45 -4.13 -12.35 -1.42
N ASN A 46 -4.65 -13.56 -1.57
CA ASN A 46 -4.68 -14.29 -2.84
C ASN A 46 -5.96 -14.00 -3.62
N ILE A 47 -5.79 -13.56 -4.86
CA ILE A 47 -6.85 -13.31 -5.84
C ILE A 47 -6.86 -14.45 -6.85
N GLY A 48 -7.97 -15.20 -6.85
CA GLY A 48 -8.21 -16.27 -7.82
C GLY A 48 -8.75 -15.74 -9.16
N VAL A 49 -8.82 -16.62 -10.15
CA VAL A 49 -9.38 -16.32 -11.47
C VAL A 49 -10.91 -16.26 -11.38
N LYS A 50 -11.45 -15.06 -11.16
CA LYS A 50 -12.90 -14.82 -11.05
C LYS A 50 -13.38 -13.77 -12.07
N PRO A 51 -14.67 -13.78 -12.46
CA PRO A 51 -15.19 -12.85 -13.47
C PRO A 51 -15.05 -11.37 -13.09
N ASP A 52 -15.15 -11.05 -11.79
CA ASP A 52 -15.01 -9.69 -11.26
C ASP A 52 -13.60 -9.13 -11.48
N ILE A 53 -12.56 -9.88 -11.13
CA ILE A 53 -11.18 -9.45 -11.38
C ILE A 53 -10.89 -9.40 -12.89
N GLN A 54 -11.33 -10.38 -13.68
CA GLN A 54 -11.09 -10.36 -15.13
C GLN A 54 -11.65 -9.10 -15.79
N LYS A 55 -12.85 -8.68 -15.37
CA LYS A 55 -13.45 -7.43 -15.84
C LYS A 55 -12.61 -6.20 -15.45
N ILE A 56 -12.11 -6.12 -14.22
CA ILE A 56 -11.22 -5.01 -13.81
C ILE A 56 -9.94 -5.00 -14.65
N LEU A 57 -9.37 -6.17 -14.95
CA LEU A 57 -8.17 -6.26 -15.77
C LEU A 57 -8.46 -5.75 -17.19
N GLU A 58 -9.55 -6.21 -17.80
CA GLU A 58 -9.99 -5.76 -19.12
C GLU A 58 -10.27 -4.25 -19.17
N ASP A 59 -11.05 -3.73 -18.23
CA ASP A 59 -11.42 -2.30 -18.13
C ASP A 59 -10.18 -1.40 -17.97
N ASN A 60 -9.08 -1.93 -17.42
CA ASN A 60 -7.82 -1.22 -17.24
C ASN A 60 -6.76 -1.57 -18.29
N GLY A 61 -7.07 -2.39 -19.29
CA GLY A 61 -6.11 -2.81 -20.32
C GLY A 61 -4.98 -3.70 -19.81
N SER A 62 -5.18 -4.36 -18.68
CA SER A 62 -4.24 -5.32 -18.08
C SER A 62 -4.37 -6.69 -18.72
N THR A 63 -3.27 -7.46 -18.69
CA THR A 63 -3.28 -8.87 -19.06
C THR A 63 -4.26 -9.69 -18.18
N PRO A 64 -5.07 -10.59 -18.77
CA PRO A 64 -5.95 -11.48 -18.02
C PRO A 64 -5.19 -12.40 -17.07
N LEU A 65 -5.83 -12.80 -15.97
CA LEU A 65 -5.26 -13.80 -15.06
C LEU A 65 -5.47 -15.21 -15.59
N GLN A 66 -4.42 -16.03 -15.56
CA GLN A 66 -4.47 -17.46 -15.91
C GLN A 66 -4.39 -18.36 -14.67
N SER A 67 -3.83 -17.85 -13.58
CA SER A 67 -3.72 -18.53 -12.28
C SER A 67 -3.99 -17.54 -11.15
N GLY A 68 -4.12 -18.04 -9.92
CA GLY A 68 -4.17 -17.18 -8.75
C GLY A 68 -2.87 -16.39 -8.58
N VAL A 69 -2.99 -15.15 -8.12
CA VAL A 69 -1.88 -14.23 -7.80
C VAL A 69 -2.20 -13.49 -6.52
N THR A 70 -1.20 -12.88 -5.90
CA THR A 70 -1.40 -11.98 -4.76
C THR A 70 -1.94 -10.62 -5.20
N MET A 71 -2.62 -9.92 -4.29
CA MET A 71 -3.05 -8.53 -4.54
C MET A 71 -1.85 -7.62 -4.82
N ALA A 72 -0.73 -7.84 -4.13
CA ALA A 72 0.51 -7.10 -4.37
C ALA A 72 1.03 -7.25 -5.82
N GLU A 73 0.99 -8.45 -6.40
CA GLU A 73 1.39 -8.69 -7.79
C GLU A 73 0.50 -7.95 -8.80
N LEU A 74 -0.80 -7.81 -8.50
CA LEU A 74 -1.71 -7.01 -9.32
C LEU A 74 -1.36 -5.52 -9.21
N ILE A 75 -1.14 -5.00 -8.01
CA ILE A 75 -0.79 -3.58 -7.79
C ILE A 75 0.51 -3.19 -8.50
N LYS A 76 1.47 -4.13 -8.61
CA LYS A 76 2.72 -3.92 -9.34
C LYS A 76 2.52 -3.67 -10.84
N ARG A 77 1.39 -4.07 -11.43
CA ARG A 77 1.09 -3.78 -12.84
C ARG A 77 0.87 -2.28 -13.03
N PRO A 78 1.52 -1.63 -14.01
CA PRO A 78 1.49 -0.18 -14.16
C PRO A 78 0.07 0.38 -14.37
N GLU A 79 -0.79 -0.37 -15.03
CA GLU A 79 -2.18 -0.02 -15.33
C GLU A 79 -3.14 -0.17 -14.14
N LEU A 80 -2.74 -0.86 -13.07
CA LEU A 80 -3.53 -1.10 -11.87
C LEU A 80 -3.04 -0.25 -10.69
N SER A 81 -3.89 -0.13 -9.67
CA SER A 81 -3.55 0.51 -8.41
C SER A 81 -4.30 -0.16 -7.26
N TYR A 82 -3.83 0.07 -6.04
CA TYR A 82 -4.52 -0.36 -4.83
C TYR A 82 -5.99 0.06 -4.84
N GLU A 83 -6.31 1.28 -5.26
CA GLU A 83 -7.69 1.79 -5.34
C GLU A 83 -8.54 1.09 -6.40
N LYS A 84 -8.01 0.87 -7.62
CA LYS A 84 -8.73 0.19 -8.70
C LYS A 84 -9.14 -1.24 -8.35
N LEU A 85 -8.41 -1.88 -7.44
CA LEU A 85 -8.67 -3.24 -6.97
C LEU A 85 -9.65 -3.31 -5.79
N LYS A 86 -10.13 -2.17 -5.28
CA LYS A 86 -11.15 -2.10 -4.21
C LYS A 86 -12.36 -3.02 -4.44
N PRO A 87 -12.94 -3.14 -5.65
CA PRO A 87 -14.14 -3.95 -5.83
C PRO A 87 -13.96 -5.45 -5.60
N VAL A 88 -12.72 -5.97 -5.69
CA VAL A 88 -12.41 -7.40 -5.48
C VAL A 88 -11.81 -7.69 -4.11
N ASP A 89 -11.48 -6.65 -3.34
CA ASP A 89 -10.87 -6.73 -2.02
C ASP A 89 -11.93 -6.66 -0.91
N LYS A 90 -12.57 -7.80 -0.62
CA LYS A 90 -13.69 -7.87 0.33
C LYS A 90 -13.30 -7.60 1.79
N GLU A 91 -12.04 -7.83 2.12
CA GLU A 91 -11.49 -7.65 3.47
C GLU A 91 -10.65 -6.38 3.57
N ARG A 92 -10.82 -5.45 2.62
CA ARG A 92 -10.12 -4.17 2.63
C ARG A 92 -10.47 -3.38 3.88
N PRO A 93 -9.49 -3.00 4.72
CA PRO A 93 -9.74 -2.11 5.84
C PRO A 93 -10.12 -0.70 5.37
N ASP A 94 -10.88 0.01 6.20
CA ASP A 94 -11.14 1.44 6.01
C ASP A 94 -9.92 2.23 6.46
N LEU A 95 -9.14 2.70 5.49
CA LEU A 95 -7.86 3.37 5.71
C LEU A 95 -7.92 4.81 5.21
N PRO A 96 -7.25 5.76 5.88
CA PRO A 96 -7.06 7.11 5.35
C PRO A 96 -6.45 7.12 3.95
N ASP A 97 -6.86 8.04 3.08
CA ASP A 97 -6.40 8.11 1.68
C ASP A 97 -4.87 8.21 1.58
N ASP A 98 -4.25 8.95 2.50
CA ASP A 98 -2.81 9.11 2.57
C ASP A 98 -2.06 7.84 3.01
N VAL A 99 -2.74 6.89 3.66
CA VAL A 99 -2.22 5.54 3.91
C VAL A 99 -2.36 4.68 2.66
N GLN A 100 -3.54 4.72 2.02
CA GLN A 100 -3.83 3.95 0.80
C GLN A 100 -2.85 4.28 -0.34
N GLU A 101 -2.56 5.56 -0.54
CA GLU A 101 -1.58 6.04 -1.52
C GLU A 101 -0.18 5.49 -1.22
N GLN A 102 0.25 5.56 0.05
CA GLN A 102 1.57 5.09 0.46
C GLN A 102 1.72 3.58 0.32
N VAL A 103 0.67 2.80 0.61
CA VAL A 103 0.64 1.35 0.34
C VAL A 103 0.83 1.08 -1.15
N ASN A 104 0.10 1.79 -2.02
CA ASN A 104 0.23 1.64 -3.47
C ASN A 104 1.66 1.95 -3.96
N ILE A 105 2.26 3.03 -3.46
CA ILE A 105 3.64 3.42 -3.77
C ILE A 105 4.62 2.35 -3.26
N ALA A 106 4.49 1.94 -2.00
CA ALA A 106 5.38 0.96 -1.38
C ALA A 106 5.46 -0.33 -2.20
N ILE A 107 4.32 -0.84 -2.67
CA ILE A 107 4.25 -2.08 -3.46
C ILE A 107 4.79 -1.91 -4.87
N LYS A 108 4.42 -0.83 -5.58
CA LYS A 108 4.86 -0.60 -6.97
C LYS A 108 6.38 -0.48 -7.08
N TYR A 109 7.01 0.07 -6.06
CA TYR A 109 8.46 0.29 -6.07
C TYR A 109 9.23 -0.75 -5.24
N GLU A 110 8.55 -1.74 -4.66
CA GLU A 110 9.21 -2.80 -3.87
C GLU A 110 10.33 -3.48 -4.67
N GLY A 111 11.56 -3.44 -4.15
CA GLY A 111 12.76 -4.01 -4.79
C GLY A 111 13.59 -3.04 -5.64
N TYR A 112 13.10 -1.83 -5.91
CA TYR A 112 13.90 -0.72 -6.47
C TYR A 112 14.55 0.14 -5.38
N ILE A 113 14.48 -0.30 -4.12
CA ILE A 113 14.61 0.49 -2.90
C ILE A 113 15.55 -0.19 -1.92
#